data_AF-A0A962PHY5-F1
#
_entry.id   AF-A0A962PHY5-F1
#
_cell.length_a   1.000
_cell.length_b   1.000
_cell.length_c   1.000
_cell.angle_alpha   90.00
_cell.angle_beta   90.00
_cell.angle_gamma   90.00
#
_symmetry.space_group_name_H-M   'P 1'
#
loop_
_entity.id
_entity.type
_entity.pdbx_description
1 polymer ?
#
loop_
_entity_poly.entity_id
_entity_poly.type
_entity_poly.pdbx_seq_one_letter_code
_entity_poly.pdbx_strand_id
1 'polypeptide(L)'
;MTGSAPAIQSVATNGVEGSAVDRQVQQCQRLAGVLTTTQQMLACAEGGDWERVADLERRRRDDLAACFSASVAIADSSLIAEALAALLSLNEELMARLHSARSEVMESGIQLSRNRDAVSSYSAVQVTR
;
A
#
# COMPACT_ATOMS: atom_id res chain seq x y z
N MET A 1 54.28 -47.51 21.82
CA MET A 1 53.46 -47.36 20.60
C MET A 1 52.04 -47.06 21.06
N THR A 2 51.71 -45.77 21.09
CA THR A 2 50.47 -45.18 21.60
C THR A 2 49.47 -45.07 20.45
N GLY A 3 48.31 -45.70 20.57
CA GLY A 3 47.19 -45.57 19.63
C GLY A 3 46.00 -44.93 20.34
N SER A 4 45.93 -43.60 20.35
CA SER A 4 44.73 -42.86 20.76
C SER A 4 43.70 -42.88 19.64
N ALA A 5 42.49 -43.38 19.93
CA ALA A 5 41.33 -43.24 19.07
C ALA A 5 40.81 -41.77 19.09
N PRO A 6 40.30 -41.23 17.98
CA PRO A 6 39.88 -39.84 17.93
C PRO A 6 38.47 -39.66 18.52
N ALA A 7 38.31 -38.56 19.25
CA ALA A 7 37.04 -38.11 19.79
C ALA A 7 36.06 -37.74 18.67
N ILE A 8 34.86 -38.30 18.72
CA ILE A 8 33.73 -37.86 17.90
C ILE A 8 33.25 -36.53 18.49
N GLN A 9 33.61 -35.41 17.85
CA GLN A 9 33.02 -34.11 18.15
C GLN A 9 31.59 -34.07 17.59
N SER A 10 30.64 -33.95 18.50
CA SER A 10 29.24 -33.59 18.24
C SER A 10 29.21 -32.21 17.59
N VAL A 11 28.80 -32.15 16.31
CA VAL A 11 28.56 -30.89 15.62
C VAL A 11 27.21 -30.35 16.11
N ALA A 12 27.24 -29.23 16.81
CA ALA A 12 26.05 -28.53 17.26
C ALA A 12 25.41 -27.81 16.06
N THR A 13 24.39 -28.40 15.46
CA THR A 13 23.52 -27.77 14.45
C THR A 13 22.39 -26.99 15.13
N ASN A 14 22.68 -25.94 15.89
CA ASN A 14 21.62 -25.16 16.60
C ASN A 14 21.63 -23.65 16.28
N GLY A 15 22.21 -23.21 15.15
CA GLY A 15 22.34 -21.78 14.82
C GLY A 15 21.48 -21.24 13.67
N VAL A 16 20.79 -22.09 12.90
CA VAL A 16 20.19 -21.67 11.61
C VAL A 16 18.67 -21.39 11.70
N GLU A 17 17.96 -22.00 12.64
CA GLU A 17 16.49 -21.93 12.72
C GLU A 17 15.97 -20.58 13.25
N GLY A 18 16.71 -19.92 14.15
CA GLY A 18 16.31 -18.62 14.71
C GLY A 18 16.20 -17.49 13.67
N SER A 19 17.15 -17.43 12.72
CA SER A 19 17.17 -16.31 11.75
C SER A 19 16.08 -16.41 10.68
N ALA A 20 15.55 -17.61 10.42
CA ALA A 20 14.49 -17.81 9.45
C ALA A 20 13.13 -17.41 10.04
N VAL A 21 12.86 -17.82 11.28
CA VAL A 21 11.63 -17.44 12.00
C VAL A 21 11.59 -15.94 12.27
N ASP A 22 12.70 -15.32 12.66
CA ASP A 22 12.78 -13.87 12.88
C ASP A 22 12.48 -13.06 11.61
N ARG A 23 13.01 -13.52 10.46
CA ARG A 23 12.71 -12.92 9.15
C ARG A 23 11.25 -13.08 8.77
N GLN A 24 10.66 -14.21 9.08
CA GLN A 24 9.26 -14.50 8.80
C GLN A 24 8.31 -13.61 9.61
N VAL A 25 8.55 -13.50 10.93
CA VAL A 25 7.79 -12.61 11.80
C VAL A 25 7.92 -11.16 11.33
N GLN A 26 9.12 -10.75 10.95
CA GLN A 26 9.35 -9.41 10.40
C GLN A 26 8.58 -9.17 9.09
N GLN A 27 8.52 -10.16 8.19
CA GLN A 27 7.74 -10.05 6.96
C GLN A 27 6.24 -9.91 7.23
N CYS A 28 5.68 -10.75 8.10
CA CYS A 28 4.27 -10.67 8.51
C CYS A 28 3.93 -9.32 9.15
N GLN A 29 4.82 -8.79 10.00
CA GLN A 29 4.67 -7.47 10.60
C GLN A 29 4.66 -6.35 9.55
N ARG A 30 5.56 -6.42 8.56
CA ARG A 30 5.59 -5.44 7.47
C ARG A 30 4.31 -5.50 6.61
N LEU A 31 3.83 -6.70 6.26
CA LEU A 31 2.56 -6.87 5.55
C LEU A 31 1.36 -6.31 6.33
N ALA A 32 1.31 -6.57 7.65
CA ALA A 32 0.30 -5.97 8.51
C ALA A 32 0.37 -4.44 8.49
N GLY A 33 1.58 -3.86 8.54
CA GLY A 33 1.79 -2.41 8.40
C GLY A 33 1.32 -1.84 7.06
N VAL A 34 1.55 -2.56 5.96
CA VAL A 34 1.04 -2.19 4.63
C VAL A 34 -0.49 -2.20 4.59
N LEU A 35 -1.14 -3.22 5.16
CA LEU A 35 -2.60 -3.28 5.25
C LEU A 35 -3.15 -2.12 6.07
N THR A 36 -2.59 -1.85 7.25
CA THR A 36 -2.97 -0.70 8.09
C THR A 36 -2.79 0.62 7.34
N THR A 37 -1.68 0.81 6.62
CA THR A 37 -1.44 2.02 5.83
C THR A 37 -2.48 2.17 4.72
N THR A 38 -2.85 1.08 4.06
CA THR A 38 -3.87 1.09 2.99
C THR A 38 -5.26 1.43 3.55
N GLN A 39 -5.61 0.93 4.74
CA GLN A 39 -6.84 1.31 5.44
C GLN A 39 -6.84 2.81 5.82
N GLN A 40 -5.70 3.35 6.28
CA GLN A 40 -5.57 4.78 6.55
C GLN A 40 -5.75 5.62 5.27
N MET A 41 -5.24 5.15 4.13
CA MET A 41 -5.44 5.81 2.84
C MET A 41 -6.93 5.84 2.46
N LEU A 42 -7.68 4.77 2.69
CA LEU A 42 -9.13 4.75 2.47
C LEU A 42 -9.84 5.79 3.33
N ALA A 43 -9.50 5.89 4.63
CA ALA A 43 -10.08 6.89 5.52
C ALA A 43 -9.73 8.34 5.09
N CYS A 44 -8.50 8.59 4.61
CA CYS A 44 -8.14 9.89 4.04
C CYS A 44 -8.91 10.19 2.74
N ALA A 45 -9.08 9.19 1.88
CA ALA A 45 -9.86 9.33 0.65
C ALA A 45 -11.34 9.63 0.94
N GLU A 46 -11.93 9.04 1.99
CA GLU A 46 -13.26 9.39 2.49
C GLU A 46 -13.38 10.85 2.90
N GLY A 47 -12.35 11.37 3.58
CA GLY A 47 -12.27 12.78 3.97
C GLY A 47 -11.88 13.73 2.83
N GLY A 48 -11.60 13.22 1.62
CA GLY A 48 -11.12 14.02 0.48
C GLY A 48 -9.68 14.52 0.63
N ASP A 49 -8.92 14.02 1.60
CA ASP A 49 -7.53 14.42 1.87
C ASP A 49 -6.55 13.67 0.93
N TRP A 50 -6.59 14.03 -0.35
CA TRP A 50 -5.81 13.37 -1.40
C TRP A 50 -4.30 13.62 -1.29
N GLU A 51 -3.89 14.75 -0.70
CA GLU A 51 -2.47 15.02 -0.41
C GLU A 51 -1.94 14.02 0.62
N ARG A 52 -2.71 13.76 1.68
CA ARG A 52 -2.35 12.75 2.68
C ARG A 52 -2.35 11.35 2.10
N VAL A 53 -3.29 11.01 1.20
CA VAL A 53 -3.28 9.74 0.46
C VAL A 53 -1.97 9.58 -0.33
N ALA A 54 -1.49 10.62 -1.01
CA ALA A 54 -0.25 10.58 -1.77
C ALA A 54 1.01 10.42 -0.89
N ASP A 55 1.04 11.05 0.28
CA ASP A 55 2.09 10.86 1.28
C ASP A 55 2.13 9.42 1.82
N LEU A 56 0.96 8.87 2.15
CA LEU A 56 0.82 7.50 2.65
C LEU A 56 1.21 6.48 1.57
N GLU A 57 0.81 6.71 0.31
CA GLU A 57 1.19 5.84 -0.81
C GLU A 57 2.71 5.76 -0.99
N ARG A 58 3.42 6.89 -0.88
CA ARG A 58 4.89 6.90 -0.94
C ARG A 58 5.49 5.94 0.10
N ARG A 59 5.08 6.06 1.36
CA ARG A 59 5.56 5.20 2.45
C ARG A 59 5.18 3.74 2.24
N ARG A 60 3.93 3.49 1.82
CA ARG A 60 3.42 2.14 1.55
C ARG A 60 4.22 1.42 0.48
N ARG A 61 4.63 2.13 -0.59
CA ARG A 61 5.46 1.55 -1.65
C ARG A 61 6.84 1.14 -1.15
N ASP A 62 7.46 1.94 -0.30
CA ASP A 62 8.76 1.62 0.30
C ASP A 62 8.64 0.37 1.21
N ASP A 63 7.58 0.28 2.01
CA ASP A 63 7.31 -0.87 2.86
C ASP A 63 7.03 -2.15 2.06
N LEU A 64 6.24 -2.04 0.97
CA LEU A 64 6.00 -3.15 0.05
C LEU A 64 7.27 -3.63 -0.62
N ALA A 65 8.13 -2.72 -1.11
CA ALA A 65 9.41 -3.08 -1.68
C ALA A 65 10.28 -3.85 -0.66
N ALA A 66 10.28 -3.40 0.60
CA ALA A 66 10.98 -4.10 1.68
C ALA A 66 10.39 -5.49 1.98
N CYS A 67 9.06 -5.65 1.97
CA CYS A 67 8.38 -6.94 2.19
C CYS A 67 8.82 -8.04 1.22
N PHE A 68 9.15 -7.66 -0.02
CA PHE A 68 9.48 -8.58 -1.12
C PHE A 68 10.97 -8.58 -1.51
N SER A 69 11.81 -7.86 -0.76
CA SER A 69 13.26 -7.81 -1.01
C SER A 69 13.99 -9.11 -0.64
N ALA A 70 13.37 -9.97 0.17
CA ALA A 70 13.91 -11.26 0.58
C ALA A 70 13.03 -12.42 0.10
N SER A 71 13.64 -13.61 -0.06
CA SER A 71 12.93 -14.83 -0.45
C SER A 71 11.88 -15.21 0.60
N VAL A 72 10.64 -15.41 0.16
CA VAL A 72 9.51 -15.80 1.01
C VAL A 72 9.68 -17.25 1.46
N ALA A 73 9.64 -17.49 2.77
CA ALA A 73 9.63 -18.85 3.29
C ALA A 73 8.25 -19.49 3.06
N ILE A 74 8.24 -20.73 2.58
CA ILE A 74 7.03 -21.46 2.15
C ILE A 74 6.06 -21.75 3.32
N ALA A 75 6.55 -21.68 4.58
CA ALA A 75 5.85 -22.10 5.78
C ALA A 75 4.52 -21.36 6.04
N ASP A 76 4.38 -20.08 5.67
CA ASP A 76 3.12 -19.33 5.85
C ASP A 76 2.52 -18.85 4.52
N SER A 77 2.72 -19.61 3.45
CA SER A 77 2.23 -19.23 2.11
C SER A 77 0.73 -18.90 2.07
N SER A 78 -0.10 -19.57 2.90
CA SER A 78 -1.54 -19.29 3.01
C SER A 78 -1.84 -17.95 3.67
N LEU A 79 -1.19 -17.62 4.80
CA LEU A 79 -1.43 -16.36 5.51
C LEU A 79 -0.97 -15.16 4.67
N ILE A 80 0.17 -15.31 4.01
CA ILE A 80 0.69 -14.29 3.08
C ILE A 80 -0.27 -14.14 1.89
N ALA A 81 -0.77 -15.24 1.32
CA ALA A 81 -1.74 -15.18 0.24
C ALA A 81 -3.04 -14.46 0.66
N GLU A 82 -3.54 -14.72 1.86
CA GLU A 82 -4.72 -14.03 2.40
C GLU A 82 -4.46 -12.53 2.61
N ALA A 83 -3.31 -12.16 3.16
CA ALA A 83 -2.90 -10.77 3.30
C ALA A 83 -2.81 -10.06 1.94
N LEU A 84 -2.32 -10.74 0.90
CA LEU A 84 -2.26 -10.19 -0.46
C LEU A 84 -3.64 -10.05 -1.09
N ALA A 85 -4.53 -11.03 -0.89
CA ALA A 85 -5.92 -10.93 -1.34
C ALA A 85 -6.63 -9.74 -0.68
N ALA A 86 -6.44 -9.55 0.63
CA ALA A 86 -6.96 -8.40 1.34
C ALA A 86 -6.38 -7.08 0.80
N LEU A 87 -5.07 -7.02 0.54
CA LEU A 87 -4.42 -5.84 -0.01
C LEU A 87 -4.95 -5.49 -1.42
N LEU A 88 -5.18 -6.49 -2.27
CA LEU A 88 -5.76 -6.29 -3.60
C LEU A 88 -7.17 -5.72 -3.50
N SER A 89 -8.01 -6.28 -2.64
CA SER A 89 -9.37 -5.78 -2.40
C SER A 89 -9.38 -4.32 -1.92
N LEU A 90 -8.50 -3.97 -0.97
CA LEU A 90 -8.37 -2.59 -0.49
C LEU A 90 -7.87 -1.63 -1.59
N ASN A 91 -6.99 -2.09 -2.48
CA ASN A 91 -6.54 -1.28 -3.62
C ASN A 91 -7.67 -1.02 -4.61
N GLU A 92 -8.48 -2.04 -4.91
CA GLU A 92 -9.66 -1.88 -5.78
C GLU A 92 -10.64 -0.86 -5.21
N GLU A 93 -10.87 -0.90 -3.90
CA GLU A 93 -11.72 0.08 -3.20
C GLU A 93 -11.15 1.49 -3.28
N LEU A 94 -9.85 1.66 -3.05
CA LEU A 94 -9.19 2.97 -3.15
C LEU A 94 -9.28 3.53 -4.57
N MET A 95 -9.09 2.68 -5.59
CA MET A 95 -9.20 3.06 -6.99
C MET A 95 -10.63 3.47 -7.37
N ALA A 96 -11.65 2.78 -6.83
CA ALA A 96 -13.05 3.16 -7.02
C ALA A 96 -13.32 4.56 -6.44
N ARG A 97 -12.83 4.85 -5.23
CA ARG A 97 -12.97 6.17 -4.59
C ARG A 97 -12.27 7.27 -5.39
N LEU A 98 -11.05 7.01 -5.87
CA LEU A 98 -10.32 7.96 -6.73
C LEU A 98 -11.09 8.24 -8.04
N HIS A 99 -11.68 7.21 -8.65
CA HIS A 99 -12.47 7.38 -9.86
C HIS A 99 -13.70 8.25 -9.63
N SER A 100 -14.44 8.02 -8.53
CA SER A 100 -15.59 8.84 -8.16
C SER A 100 -15.19 10.30 -7.92
N ALA A 101 -14.18 10.55 -7.10
CA ALA A 101 -13.72 11.92 -6.81
C ALA A 101 -13.25 12.66 -8.07
N ARG A 102 -12.54 11.98 -8.97
CA ARG A 102 -12.15 12.57 -10.26
C ARG A 102 -13.38 12.96 -11.10
N SER A 103 -14.41 12.13 -11.09
CA SER A 103 -15.64 12.37 -11.85
C SER A 103 -16.39 13.59 -11.30
N GLU A 104 -16.47 13.73 -9.98
CA GLU A 104 -17.07 14.89 -9.30
C GLU A 104 -16.34 16.21 -9.62
N VAL A 105 -15.01 16.19 -9.60
CA VAL A 105 -14.19 17.37 -9.97
C VAL A 105 -14.40 17.74 -11.44
N MET A 106 -14.46 16.75 -12.33
CA MET A 106 -14.69 16.96 -13.76
C MET A 106 -16.06 17.59 -14.02
N GLU A 107 -17.11 17.07 -13.38
CA GLU A 107 -18.47 17.61 -13.49
C GLU A 107 -18.56 19.05 -12.96
N SER A 108 -17.95 19.30 -11.80
CA SER A 108 -17.86 20.64 -11.20
C SER A 108 -17.15 21.63 -12.13
N GLY A 109 -16.06 21.21 -12.78
CA GLY A 109 -15.33 22.02 -13.74
C GLY A 109 -16.16 22.37 -14.98
N ILE A 110 -16.90 21.41 -15.53
CA ILE A 110 -17.81 21.64 -16.66
C ILE A 110 -18.89 22.65 -16.27
N GLN A 111 -19.49 22.51 -15.09
CA GLN A 111 -20.54 23.41 -14.63
C GLN A 111 -20.02 24.83 -14.39
N LEU A 112 -18.81 24.97 -13.82
CA LEU A 112 -18.17 26.26 -13.65
C LEU A 112 -17.89 26.95 -14.99
N SER A 113 -17.40 26.21 -15.99
CA SER A 113 -17.18 26.76 -17.35
C SER A 113 -18.48 27.28 -17.95
N ARG A 114 -19.55 26.48 -17.91
CA ARG A 114 -20.87 26.88 -18.44
C ARG A 114 -21.41 28.13 -17.76
N ASN A 115 -21.28 28.20 -16.43
CA ASN A 115 -21.72 29.38 -15.68
C ASN A 115 -20.92 30.64 -16.09
N ARG A 116 -19.60 30.51 -16.28
CA ARG A 116 -18.75 31.61 -16.73
C ARG A 116 -19.15 32.11 -18.13
N ASP A 117 -19.43 31.18 -19.04
CA ASP A 117 -19.83 31.50 -20.41
C ASP A 117 -21.20 32.21 -20.45
N ALA A 118 -22.15 31.77 -19.60
CA ALA A 118 -23.45 32.42 -19.44
C ALA A 118 -23.31 33.86 -18.90
N VAL A 119 -22.53 34.07 -17.82
CA VAL A 119 -22.28 35.41 -17.25
C VAL A 119 -21.66 36.35 -18.28
N SER A 120 -20.66 35.87 -19.02
CA SER A 120 -20.04 36.63 -20.12
C SER A 120 -21.09 37.05 -21.15
N SER A 121 -21.94 36.12 -21.57
CA SER A 121 -23.00 36.38 -22.55
C SER A 121 -24.01 37.44 -22.07
N TYR A 122 -24.42 37.39 -20.79
CA TYR A 122 -25.32 38.40 -20.22
C TYR A 122 -24.67 39.78 -20.14
N SER A 123 -23.38 39.85 -19.78
CA SER A 123 -22.65 41.12 -19.71
C SER A 123 -22.49 41.78 -21.08
N ALA A 124 -22.27 40.99 -22.14
CA ALA A 124 -22.17 41.50 -23.51
C ALA A 124 -23.49 42.14 -24.01
N VAL A 125 -24.64 41.58 -23.63
CA VAL A 125 -25.96 42.15 -23.95
C VAL A 125 -26.19 43.48 -23.22
N GLN A 126 -25.71 43.63 -21.99
CA GLN A 126 -25.89 44.87 -21.21
C GLN A 126 -25.02 46.03 -21.71
N VAL A 127 -23.82 45.76 -22.24
CA VAL A 127 -22.91 46.80 -22.78
C VAL A 127 -23.35 47.32 -24.14
N THR A 128 -24.13 46.54 -24.89
CA THR A 128 -24.56 46.88 -26.26
C THR A 128 -25.87 47.70 -26.29
N ARG A 129 -26.34 48.19 -25.14
CA ARG A 129 -27.59 48.97 -25.00
C ARG A 129 -27.30 50.38 -24.52
#